data_AF-A0AAP9T149-F1
#
_entry.id   AF-A0AAP9T149-F1
#
_cell.length_a   1.000
_cell.length_b   1.000
_cell.length_c   1.000
_cell.angle_alpha   90.00
_cell.angle_beta   90.00
_cell.angle_gamma   90.00
#
_symmetry.space_group_name_H-M   'P 1'
#
loop_
_entity.id
_entity.type
_entity.pdbx_description
1 polymer ?
#
loop_
_entity_poly.entity_id
_entity_poly.type
_entity_poly.pdbx_seq_one_letter_code
_entity_poly.pdbx_strand_id
1 'polypeptide(L)'
;MKCTACQQGNLVPSFIDALFRSHTCDNCGGNWILIEDYISWKERHPEHVFDDTGVESVEAEDTGRRTDLPSDRRHYEQVSNRQR
;
A
#
# COMPACT_ATOMS: atom_id res chain seq x y z
N MET A 1 -9.49 -13.89 -1.58
CA MET A 1 -8.04 -13.81 -1.25
C MET A 1 -7.88 -13.61 0.25
N LYS A 2 -6.81 -14.07 0.90
CA LYS A 2 -6.62 -13.86 2.35
C LYS A 2 -6.35 -12.39 2.67
N CYS A 3 -6.91 -11.90 3.78
CA CYS A 3 -6.64 -10.56 4.28
C CYS A 3 -5.16 -10.42 4.69
N THR A 4 -4.45 -9.43 4.14
CA THR A 4 -3.05 -9.16 4.52
C THR A 4 -2.90 -8.54 5.90
N ALA A 5 -3.93 -7.85 6.39
CA ALA A 5 -3.92 -7.21 7.71
C ALA A 5 -4.12 -8.23 8.84
N CYS A 6 -5.20 -9.01 8.81
CA CYS A 6 -5.52 -9.94 9.90
C CYS A 6 -5.09 -11.39 9.64
N GLN A 7 -4.76 -11.76 8.40
CA GLN A 7 -4.32 -13.10 7.96
C GLN A 7 -5.29 -14.27 8.24
N GLN A 8 -6.41 -13.99 8.90
CA GLN A 8 -7.43 -14.93 9.31
C GLN A 8 -8.65 -14.90 8.38
N GLY A 9 -9.05 -13.70 7.96
CA GLY A 9 -10.24 -13.47 7.13
C GLY A 9 -9.98 -13.52 5.63
N ASN A 10 -11.07 -13.51 4.88
CA ASN A 10 -11.07 -13.39 3.43
C ASN A 10 -11.54 -12.00 3.01
N LEU A 11 -10.83 -11.45 2.03
CA LEU A 11 -11.25 -10.25 1.32
C LEU A 11 -12.28 -10.66 0.27
N VAL A 12 -13.51 -10.20 0.47
CA VAL A 12 -14.66 -10.42 -0.40
C VAL A 12 -14.97 -9.15 -1.19
N PRO A 13 -15.32 -9.25 -2.49
CA PRO A 13 -15.67 -8.08 -3.29
C PRO A 13 -16.81 -7.28 -2.66
N SER A 14 -16.65 -5.96 -2.59
CA SER A 14 -17.52 -5.04 -1.87
C SER A 14 -17.41 -3.62 -2.43
N PHE A 15 -18.10 -2.68 -1.78
CA PHE A 15 -18.03 -1.26 -2.10
C PHE A 15 -17.87 -0.42 -0.83
N ILE A 16 -17.00 0.58 -0.87
CA ILE A 16 -16.93 1.65 0.15
C ILE A 16 -17.94 2.72 -0.27
N ASP A 17 -18.85 3.07 0.64
CA ASP A 17 -19.91 4.08 0.46
C ASP A 17 -20.72 3.93 -0.82
N ALA A 18 -20.87 2.68 -1.31
CA ALA A 18 -21.51 2.33 -2.58
C ALA A 18 -20.91 2.98 -3.85
N LEU A 19 -19.80 3.71 -3.72
CA LEU A 19 -19.19 4.49 -4.81
C LEU A 19 -17.87 3.89 -5.29
N PHE A 20 -17.14 3.20 -4.41
CA PHE A 20 -15.78 2.79 -4.68
C PHE A 20 -15.62 1.28 -4.58
N ARG A 21 -15.10 0.64 -5.63
CA ARG A 21 -14.87 -0.82 -5.66
C ARG A 21 -13.77 -1.18 -4.66
N SER A 22 -14.05 -2.13 -3.80
CA SER A 22 -13.09 -2.59 -2.79
C SER A 22 -13.24 -4.08 -2.55
N HIS A 23 -12.38 -4.62 -1.69
CA HIS A 23 -12.64 -5.88 -1.04
C HIS A 23 -12.63 -5.69 0.47
N THR A 24 -13.74 -5.97 1.14
CA THR A 24 -13.86 -5.90 2.60
C THR A 24 -13.51 -7.25 3.20
N CYS A 25 -12.77 -7.23 4.31
CA CYS A 25 -12.46 -8.42 5.07
C CYS A 25 -13.67 -8.87 5.91
N ASP A 26 -14.06 -10.12 5.78
CA ASP A 26 -15.15 -10.74 6.56
C ASP A 26 -14.84 -10.92 8.05
N ASN A 27 -13.58 -10.75 8.47
CA ASN A 27 -13.14 -10.92 9.86
C ASN A 27 -12.82 -9.60 10.57
N CYS A 28 -12.02 -8.72 9.95
CA CYS A 28 -11.58 -7.47 10.57
C CYS A 28 -12.29 -6.22 10.06
N GLY A 29 -13.11 -6.31 9.01
CA GLY A 29 -13.77 -5.16 8.39
C GLY A 29 -12.84 -4.22 7.63
N GLY A 30 -11.54 -4.53 7.54
CA GLY A 30 -10.59 -3.75 6.75
C GLY A 30 -10.90 -3.80 5.26
N ASN A 31 -10.65 -2.69 4.56
CA ASN A 31 -10.89 -2.58 3.12
C ASN A 31 -9.57 -2.64 2.33
N TRP A 32 -9.55 -3.44 1.28
CA TRP A 32 -8.50 -3.44 0.27
C TRP A 32 -8.98 -2.71 -0.97
N ILE A 33 -8.19 -1.74 -1.41
CA ILE A 33 -8.40 -0.95 -2.61
C ILE A 33 -7.26 -1.22 -3.59
N LEU A 34 -7.59 -1.40 -4.87
CA LEU A 34 -6.60 -1.40 -5.95
C LEU A 34 -6.23 0.04 -6.30
N ILE A 35 -4.94 0.31 -6.48
CA ILE A 35 -4.46 1.66 -6.79
C ILE A 35 -4.98 2.14 -8.14
N GLU A 36 -5.16 1.23 -9.11
CA GLU A 36 -5.70 1.51 -10.43
C GLU A 36 -7.16 1.99 -10.36
N ASP A 37 -7.97 1.37 -9.50
CA ASP A 37 -9.36 1.79 -9.27
C ASP A 37 -9.41 3.19 -8.63
N TYR A 38 -8.46 3.49 -7.74
CA TYR A 38 -8.35 4.81 -7.10
C TYR A 38 -7.96 5.90 -8.10
N ILE A 39 -6.94 5.66 -8.92
CA ILE A 39 -6.51 6.60 -9.96
C ILE A 39 -7.64 6.83 -10.97
N SER A 40 -8.28 5.76 -11.43
CA SER A 40 -9.42 5.85 -12.36
C SER A 40 -10.59 6.65 -11.79
N TRP A 41 -10.84 6.54 -10.49
CA TRP A 41 -11.84 7.34 -9.81
C TRP A 41 -11.44 8.81 -9.72
N LYS A 42 -10.18 9.08 -9.34
CA LYS A 42 -9.63 10.44 -9.22
C LYS A 42 -9.65 11.20 -10.56
N GLU A 43 -9.32 10.52 -11.66
CA GLU A 43 -9.37 11.12 -13.00
C GLU A 43 -10.79 11.51 -13.44
N ARG A 44 -11.82 10.78 -12.95
CA ARG A 44 -13.23 11.04 -13.28
C ARG A 44 -13.89 12.09 -12.38
N HIS A 45 -13.28 12.43 -11.25
CA HIS A 45 -13.81 13.39 -10.28
C HIS A 45 -12.76 14.49 -10.00
N PRO A 46 -12.36 15.29 -11.02
CA PRO A 46 -11.36 16.35 -10.86
C PRO A 46 -11.80 17.47 -9.90
N GLU A 47 -13.10 17.60 -9.64
CA GLU A 47 -13.67 18.52 -8.66
C GLU A 47 -13.39 18.12 -7.21
N HIS A 48 -13.00 16.87 -6.97
CA HIS A 48 -12.73 16.40 -5.62
C HIS A 48 -11.34 16.84 -5.16
N VAL A 49 -11.32 17.82 -4.26
CA VAL A 49 -10.10 18.30 -3.61
C VAL A 49 -9.85 17.45 -2.36
N PHE A 50 -8.75 16.71 -2.35
CA PHE A 50 -8.28 16.07 -1.13
C PHE A 50 -7.74 17.15 -0.20
N ASP A 51 -8.29 17.24 1.00
CA ASP A 51 -7.72 18.07 2.04
C ASP A 51 -6.45 17.39 2.58
N ASP A 52 -5.34 18.13 2.61
CA ASP A 52 -4.02 17.60 2.97
C ASP A 52 -3.84 17.46 4.50
N THR A 53 -4.90 17.75 5.27
CA THR A 53 -4.93 17.82 6.74
C THR A 53 -4.75 16.50 7.47
N GLY A 54 -4.51 15.39 6.77
CA GLY A 54 -4.36 14.05 7.36
C GLY A 54 -3.05 13.33 7.07
N VAL A 55 -2.14 13.91 6.28
CA VAL A 55 -0.83 13.28 6.02
C VAL A 55 0.11 13.63 7.16
N GLU A 56 -0.04 12.93 8.28
CA GLU A 56 0.97 12.95 9.32
C GLU A 56 2.22 12.25 8.74
N SER A 57 3.24 13.04 8.43
CA SER A 57 4.55 12.52 8.04
C SER A 57 5.09 11.74 9.23
N VAL A 58 4.88 10.43 9.23
CA VAL A 58 5.59 9.52 10.13
C VAL A 58 7.05 9.52 9.68
N GLU A 59 7.82 10.44 10.26
CA GLU A 59 9.27 10.35 10.28
C GLU A 59 9.58 8.96 10.85
N ALA A 60 10.11 8.07 10.02
CA ALA A 60 10.53 6.76 10.47
C ALA A 60 11.71 6.96 11.42
N GLU A 61 11.43 7.11 12.72
CA GLU A 61 12.47 7.07 13.74
C GLU A 61 13.09 5.67 13.69
N ASP A 62 14.32 5.61 13.17
CA ASP A 62 15.19 4.44 13.24
C ASP A 62 15.46 4.14 14.72
N THR A 63 14.57 3.36 15.34
CA THR A 63 14.86 2.82 16.66
C THR A 63 16.02 1.86 16.45
N GLY A 64 17.21 2.27 16.88
CA GLY A 64 18.46 1.53 16.78
C GLY A 64 18.48 0.20 17.55
N ARG A 65 17.49 -0.67 17.33
CA ARG A 65 17.64 -2.11 17.52
C ARG A 65 18.17 -2.67 16.22
N ARG A 66 19.49 -2.74 16.21
CA ARG A 66 20.32 -3.64 15.42
C ARG A 66 19.61 -4.97 15.20
N THR A 67 19.01 -5.15 14.04
CA THR A 67 18.93 -6.46 13.40
C THR A 67 19.99 -6.44 12.30
N ASP A 68 21.11 -7.05 12.63
CA ASP A 68 22.24 -7.34 11.76
C ASP A 68 21.76 -8.08 10.50
N LEU A 69 21.38 -7.32 9.48
CA LEU A 69 21.41 -7.78 8.10
C LEU A 69 22.89 -7.88 7.71
N PRO A 70 23.38 -9.04 7.23
CA PRO A 70 24.74 -9.15 6.74
C PRO A 70 24.93 -8.15 5.59
N SER A 71 25.87 -7.23 5.80
CA SER A 71 26.31 -6.24 4.83
C SER A 71 26.96 -6.92 3.63
N ASP A 72 26.17 -7.46 2.70
CA ASP A 72 26.65 -7.82 1.38
C ASP A 72 26.01 -6.93 0.32
N ARG A 73 26.40 -5.65 0.41
CA ARG A 73 26.00 -4.55 -0.48
C ARG A 73 26.74 -4.59 -1.83
N ARG A 74 27.14 -5.78 -2.30
CA ARG A 74 28.02 -5.97 -3.48
C ARG A 74 27.36 -6.69 -4.67
N HIS A 75 26.03 -6.76 -4.74
CA HIS A 75 25.36 -7.41 -5.88
C HIS A 75 24.61 -6.46 -6.83
N TYR A 76 24.18 -5.28 -6.39
CA TYR A 76 23.29 -4.45 -7.22
C TYR A 76 23.99 -3.48 -8.19
N GLU A 77 25.29 -3.20 -8.02
CA GLU A 77 26.04 -2.32 -8.93
C GLU A 77 26.71 -3.04 -10.12
N GLN A 78 26.81 -4.38 -10.11
CA GLN A 78 27.47 -5.12 -11.20
C GLN A 78 26.53 -5.46 -12.37
N VAL A 79 25.21 -5.42 -12.17
CA VAL A 79 24.23 -5.77 -13.21
C VAL A 79 23.94 -4.63 -14.19
N SER A 80 24.19 -3.38 -13.80
CA SER A 80 23.88 -2.21 -14.66
C SER A 80 25.00 -1.81 -15.63
N ASN A 81 26.23 -2.30 -15.45
CA ASN A 81 27.40 -1.90 -16.25
C ASN A 81 27.94 -2.99 -17.19
N ARG A 82 27.16 -4.05 -17.48
CA ARG A 82 27.54 -5.13 -18.40
C ARG A 82 26.74 -5.16 -19.72
N GLN A 83 26.10 -4.05 -20.09
CA GLN A 83 25.39 -3.88 -21.37
C GLN A 83 25.84 -2.63 -22.15
N ARG A 84 27.14 -2.32 -22.11
CA ARG A 84 27.83 -1.53 -23.15
C ARG A 84 29.15 -2.17 -23.50
#